data_AF-A0A927B0U1-F1
#
_entry.id   AF-A0A927B0U1-F1
#
_cell.length_a   1.000
_cell.length_b   1.000
_cell.length_c   1.000
_cell.angle_alpha   90.00
_cell.angle_beta   90.00
_cell.angle_gamma   90.00
#
_symmetry.space_group_name_H-M   'P 1'
#
loop_
_entity.id
_entity.type
_entity.pdbx_description
1 polymer ?
#
loop_
_entity_poly.entity_id
_entity_poly.type
_entity_poly.pdbx_seq_one_letter_code
_entity_poly.pdbx_strand_id
1 'polypeptide(L)'
;MAAKLKPNHLCQEWIHSTEEDSDGEAVFRPADYEFPLTRRPRDFFTLHADGSLIKGQGTPSDSLQEDQGSWALDNNEISFRTQDEQLQTYQIASVASDKLVLKK
;
A
#
# COMPACT_ATOMS: atom_id res chain seq x y z
N MET A 1 -20.17 7.72 -9.04
CA MET A 1 -19.16 8.69 -9.51
C MET A 1 -17.80 8.02 -9.40
N ALA A 2 -17.19 7.64 -10.52
CA ALA A 2 -15.82 7.13 -10.52
C ALA A 2 -14.90 8.30 -10.15
N ALA A 3 -14.35 8.29 -8.94
CA ALA A 3 -13.36 9.27 -8.54
C ALA A 3 -12.21 9.19 -9.54
N LYS A 4 -11.88 10.30 -10.21
CA LYS A 4 -10.66 10.40 -11.00
C LYS A 4 -9.50 10.03 -10.08
N LEU A 5 -8.92 8.85 -10.28
CA LEU A 5 -7.72 8.42 -9.57
C LEU A 5 -6.65 9.48 -9.78
N LYS A 6 -6.33 10.21 -8.70
CA LYS A 6 -5.21 11.13 -8.71
C LYS A 6 -4.06 10.40 -8.03
N PRO A 7 -2.88 10.30 -8.65
CA PRO A 7 -1.71 9.71 -8.00
C PRO A 7 -1.42 10.40 -6.67
N ASN A 8 -1.73 11.69 -6.54
CA ASN A 8 -1.57 12.46 -5.31
C ASN A 8 -2.38 11.92 -4.10
N HIS A 9 -3.46 11.16 -4.32
CA HIS A 9 -4.19 10.49 -3.23
C HIS A 9 -3.52 9.18 -2.81
N LEU A 10 -2.76 8.56 -3.70
CA LEU A 10 -1.97 7.37 -3.41
C LEU A 10 -0.64 7.76 -2.74
N CYS A 11 -0.13 8.97 -2.99
CA CYS A 11 1.16 9.45 -2.50
C CYS A 11 1.18 9.74 -0.98
N GLN A 12 1.13 8.68 -0.18
CA GLN A 12 1.18 8.72 1.28
C GLN A 12 1.66 7.36 1.82
N GLU A 13 1.80 7.26 3.14
CA GLU A 13 2.04 6.01 3.83
C GLU A 13 0.73 5.24 4.02
N TRP A 14 0.73 3.99 3.55
CA TRP A 14 -0.36 3.04 3.59
C TRP A 14 0.02 1.85 4.45
N ILE A 15 -0.79 1.60 5.47
CA ILE A 15 -0.64 0.49 6.39
C ILE A 15 -1.64 -0.60 6.03
N HIS A 16 -1.17 -1.85 5.97
CA HIS A 16 -2.01 -3.00 5.63
C HIS A 16 -2.99 -3.33 6.77
N SER A 17 -4.29 -3.22 6.50
CA SER A 17 -5.36 -3.54 7.44
C SER A 17 -5.85 -4.97 7.20
N THR A 18 -5.12 -5.95 7.73
CA THR A 18 -5.43 -7.38 7.56
C THR A 18 -6.81 -7.78 8.09
N GLU A 19 -7.37 -7.03 9.04
CA GLU A 19 -8.72 -7.26 9.57
C GLU A 19 -9.83 -6.84 8.60
N GLU A 20 -9.55 -5.93 7.67
CA GLU A 20 -10.48 -5.49 6.63
C GLU A 20 -10.29 -6.24 5.30
N ASP A 21 -9.22 -7.03 5.17
CA ASP A 21 -8.99 -7.86 4.01
C ASP A 21 -10.18 -8.80 3.77
N SER A 22 -10.50 -9.02 2.50
CA SER A 22 -11.54 -9.93 2.06
C SER A 22 -10.98 -10.91 1.02
N ASP A 23 -11.78 -11.88 0.58
CA ASP A 23 -11.32 -12.95 -0.33
C ASP A 23 -10.76 -12.37 -1.64
N GLY A 24 -9.42 -12.24 -1.72
CA GLY A 24 -8.70 -11.65 -2.85
C GLY A 24 -8.54 -10.12 -2.84
N GLU A 25 -8.97 -9.44 -1.77
CA GLU A 25 -8.90 -7.97 -1.62
C GLU A 25 -8.04 -7.59 -0.43
N ALA A 26 -6.94 -6.88 -0.68
CA ALA A 26 -6.09 -6.31 0.34
C ALA A 26 -6.49 -4.85 0.64
N VAL A 27 -6.78 -4.53 1.90
CA VAL A 27 -7.21 -3.22 2.35
C VAL A 27 -6.08 -2.49 3.06
N PHE A 28 -5.83 -1.25 2.68
CA PHE A 28 -4.82 -0.39 3.26
C PHE A 28 -5.45 0.91 3.77
N ARG A 29 -4.94 1.40 4.89
CA ARG A 29 -5.37 2.65 5.54
C ARG A 29 -4.17 3.60 5.67
N PRO A 30 -4.37 4.93 5.69
CA PRO A 30 -3.29 5.87 5.92
C PRO A 30 -2.63 5.64 7.29
N ALA A 31 -1.39 6.08 7.43
CA ALA A 31 -0.68 6.06 8.72
C ALA A 31 -1.37 6.85 9.85
N ASP A 32 -2.19 7.85 9.49
CA ASP A 32 -2.99 8.64 10.42
C ASP A 32 -4.20 7.86 10.99
N TYR A 33 -4.54 6.71 10.41
CA TYR A 33 -5.62 5.87 10.90
C TYR A 33 -5.27 5.27 12.27
N GLU A 34 -6.16 5.46 13.25
CA GLU A 34 -6.01 4.91 14.60
C GLU A 34 -6.21 3.40 14.61
N PHE A 35 -5.13 2.66 14.39
CA PHE A 35 -5.12 1.22 14.58
C PHE A 35 -5.13 0.84 16.07
N PRO A 36 -5.96 -0.13 16.50
CA PRO A 36 -5.92 -0.62 17.86
C PRO A 36 -4.53 -1.19 18.19
N LEU A 37 -3.95 -0.75 19.32
CA LEU A 37 -2.57 -1.08 19.72
C LEU A 37 -2.25 -2.58 19.72
N THR A 38 -3.25 -3.42 19.98
CA THR A 38 -3.14 -4.88 20.03
C THR A 38 -2.96 -5.53 18.65
N ARG A 39 -3.24 -4.79 17.58
CA ARG A 39 -3.27 -5.26 16.19
C ARG A 39 -2.50 -4.32 15.26
N ARG A 40 -1.58 -3.51 15.80
CA ARG A 40 -0.83 -2.54 15.01
C ARG A 40 -0.16 -3.27 13.84
N PRO A 41 -0.53 -2.97 12.59
CA PRO A 41 0.03 -3.69 11.47
C PRO A 41 1.51 -3.35 11.37
N ARG A 42 2.31 -4.36 11.00
CA ARG A 42 3.75 -4.17 10.79
C ARG A 42 4.11 -4.03 9.30
N ASP A 43 3.15 -4.29 8.43
CA ASP A 43 3.27 -4.18 6.99
C ASP A 43 2.72 -2.84 6.52
N PHE A 44 3.57 -2.05 5.87
CA PHE A 44 3.22 -0.77 5.31
C PHE A 44 3.99 -0.51 4.02
N PHE A 45 3.51 0.44 3.24
CA PHE A 45 4.28 0.99 2.14
C PHE A 45 4.00 2.47 1.98
N THR A 46 5.01 3.21 1.56
CA THR A 46 4.96 4.64 1.33
C THR A 46 5.17 4.91 -0.15
N LEU A 47 4.18 5.56 -0.76
CA LEU A 47 4.24 5.98 -2.15
C LEU A 47 4.61 7.46 -2.20
N HIS A 48 5.67 7.79 -2.91
CA HIS A 48 6.08 9.17 -3.14
C HIS A 48 5.58 9.66 -4.50
N ALA A 49 5.23 10.94 -4.59
CA ALA A 49 4.77 11.57 -5.84
C ALA A 49 5.82 11.59 -6.96
N ASP A 50 7.09 11.40 -6.61
CA ASP A 50 8.20 11.23 -7.55
C ASP A 50 8.20 9.84 -8.24
N GLY A 51 7.44 8.87 -7.72
CA GLY A 51 7.44 7.48 -8.19
C GLY A 51 8.29 6.53 -7.34
N SER A 52 8.94 7.01 -6.27
CA SER A 52 9.61 6.15 -5.30
C SER A 52 8.63 5.40 -4.38
N LEU A 53 8.93 4.14 -4.08
CA LEU A 53 8.20 3.24 -3.19
C LEU A 53 9.12 2.85 -2.04
N ILE A 54 8.61 2.88 -0.81
CA ILE A 54 9.26 2.27 0.36
C ILE A 54 8.29 1.23 0.90
N LYS A 55 8.69 -0.03 1.03
CA LYS A 55 7.85 -1.11 1.57
C LYS A 55 8.45 -1.60 2.88
N GLY A 56 7.78 -1.36 3.99
CA GLY A 56 8.15 -1.89 5.30
C GLY A 56 7.37 -3.16 5.62
N GLN A 57 8.06 -4.20 6.07
CA GLN A 57 7.43 -5.37 6.68
C GLN A 57 8.08 -5.68 8.02
N GLY A 58 7.25 -6.01 9.01
CA GLY A 58 7.73 -6.53 10.28
C GLY A 58 8.13 -7.99 10.14
N THR A 59 9.39 -8.29 10.40
CA THR A 59 9.86 -9.67 10.43
C THR A 59 9.51 -10.36 11.76
N PRO A 60 9.42 -11.69 11.79
CA PRO A 60 9.28 -12.47 13.03
C PRO A 60 10.41 -12.23 14.03
N SER A 61 11.58 -11.74 13.56
CA SER A 61 12.75 -11.41 14.37
C SER A 61 12.67 -10.03 15.04
N ASP A 62 11.48 -9.41 15.08
CA ASP A 62 11.23 -8.05 15.59
C ASP A 62 12.03 -6.95 14.87
N SER A 63 12.58 -7.27 13.70
CA SER A 63 13.29 -6.31 12.85
C SER A 63 12.33 -5.77 11.80
N LEU A 64 12.35 -4.46 11.58
CA LEU A 64 11.68 -3.82 10.45
C LEU A 64 12.58 -3.97 9.22
N GLN A 65 12.06 -4.59 8.17
CA GLN A 65 12.74 -4.65 6.87
C GLN A 65 12.07 -3.65 5.92
N GLU A 66 12.84 -2.68 5.45
CA GLU A 66 12.40 -1.68 4.48
C GLU A 66 13.05 -1.96 3.12
N ASP A 67 12.20 -2.18 2.11
CA ASP A 67 12.60 -2.40 0.74
C ASP A 67 12.30 -1.14 -0.07
N GLN A 68 13.32 -0.57 -0.71
CA GLN A 68 13.16 0.59 -1.58
C GLN A 68 12.91 0.14 -3.02
N GLY A 69 12.07 0.89 -3.71
CA GLY A 69 11.69 0.58 -5.07
C GLY A 69 11.08 1.77 -5.78
N SER A 70 10.39 1.48 -6.87
CA SER A 70 9.60 2.45 -7.61
C SER A 70 8.19 1.91 -7.79
N TRP A 71 7.22 2.80 -7.91
CA TRP A 71 5.86 2.45 -8.26
C TRP A 71 5.40 3.22 -9.49
N ALA A 72 4.47 2.62 -10.22
CA ALA A 72 3.79 3.25 -11.34
C ALA A 72 2.29 3.01 -11.22
N LEU A 73 1.50 3.98 -11.71
CA LEU A 73 0.05 3.88 -11.80
C LEU A 73 -0.36 3.98 -13.27
N ASP A 74 -0.99 2.93 -13.78
CA ASP A 74 -1.63 2.92 -15.10
C ASP A 74 -3.13 2.77 -14.94
N ASN A 75 -3.89 3.84 -15.16
CA ASN A 75 -5.35 3.89 -14.96
C ASN A 75 -5.80 3.43 -13.55
N ASN A 76 -6.08 2.13 -13.41
CA ASN A 76 -6.55 1.44 -12.21
C ASN A 76 -5.61 0.29 -11.81
N GLU A 77 -4.42 0.19 -12.39
CA GLU A 77 -3.40 -0.79 -12.06
C GLU A 77 -2.20 -0.09 -11.43
N ILE A 78 -1.72 -0.64 -10.32
CA ILE A 78 -0.53 -0.17 -9.63
C ILE A 78 0.56 -1.23 -9.70
N SER A 79 1.74 -0.81 -10.14
CA SER A 79 2.89 -1.68 -10.34
C SER A 79 3.98 -1.30 -9.36
N PHE A 80 4.33 -2.20 -8.46
CA PHE A 80 5.42 -2.06 -7.51
C PHE A 80 6.64 -2.77 -8.04
N ARG A 81 7.76 -2.05 -8.15
CA ARG A 81 9.05 -2.57 -8.56
C ARG A 81 10.04 -2.39 -7.41
N THR A 82 10.34 -3.46 -6.69
CA THR A 82 11.33 -3.43 -5.60
C THR A 82 12.76 -3.60 -6.16
N GLN A 83 13.77 -3.39 -5.30
CA GLN A 83 15.18 -3.56 -5.69
C GLN A 83 15.52 -5.00 -6.12
N ASP A 84 14.79 -6.01 -5.64
CA ASP A 84 14.92 -7.41 -6.06
C ASP A 84 14.40 -7.68 -7.50
N GLU A 85 14.13 -6.63 -8.28
CA GLU A 85 13.51 -6.67 -9.60
C GLU A 85 12.13 -7.35 -9.66
N GLN A 86 11.53 -7.62 -8.50
CA GLN A 86 10.18 -8.14 -8.42
C GLN A 86 9.18 -7.05 -8.81
N LEU A 87 8.51 -7.26 -9.93
CA LEU A 87 7.37 -6.47 -10.35
C LEU A 87 6.10 -7.11 -9.82
N GLN A 88 5.42 -6.44 -8.89
CA GLN A 88 4.12 -6.83 -8.37
C GLN A 88 3.07 -5.86 -8.89
N THR A 89 2.16 -6.35 -9.73
CA THR A 89 1.01 -5.60 -10.22
C THR A 89 -0.23 -5.90 -9.39
N TYR A 90 -1.02 -4.87 -9.10
CA TYR A 90 -2.28 -4.95 -8.37
C TYR A 90 -3.33 -4.09 -9.06
N GLN A 91 -4.58 -4.56 -9.07
CA GLN A 91 -5.71 -3.75 -9.50
C GLN A 91 -6.28 -2.95 -8.34
N ILE A 92 -6.45 -1.65 -8.54
CA ILE A 92 -7.10 -0.77 -7.59
C ILE A 92 -8.61 -0.96 -7.73
N ALA A 93 -9.19 -1.72 -6.79
CA ALA A 93 -10.62 -1.88 -6.66
C ALA A 93 -11.29 -0.59 -6.18
N SER A 94 -10.65 0.11 -5.25
CA SER A 94 -11.13 1.39 -4.73
C SER A 94 -9.97 2.21 -4.16
N VAL A 95 -9.99 3.52 -4.37
CA VAL A 95 -9.09 4.47 -3.73
C VAL A 95 -9.87 5.65 -3.16
N ALA A 96 -9.57 5.97 -1.91
CA ALA A 96 -10.01 7.15 -1.18
C ALA A 96 -8.82 7.71 -0.41
N SER A 97 -8.92 8.92 0.11
CA SER A 97 -7.85 9.53 0.92
C SER A 97 -7.58 8.75 2.21
N ASP A 98 -8.59 8.03 2.73
CA ASP A 98 -8.54 7.26 3.98
C ASP A 98 -8.56 5.73 3.80
N LYS A 99 -8.70 5.23 2.56
CA LYS A 99 -8.81 3.80 2.28
C LYS A 99 -8.36 3.46 0.86
N LEU A 100 -7.49 2.48 0.75
CA LEU A 100 -7.04 1.90 -0.52
C LEU A 100 -7.37 0.41 -0.53
N VAL A 101 -7.95 -0.07 -1.62
CA VAL A 101 -8.29 -1.49 -1.79
C VAL A 101 -7.62 -1.99 -3.06
N LEU A 102 -6.74 -2.97 -2.90
CA LEU A 102 -5.98 -3.61 -3.96
C LEU A 102 -6.48 -5.04 -4.18
N LYS A 103 -6.53 -5.47 -5.43
CA LYS A 103 -6.83 -6.84 -5.86
C LYS A 103 -5.62 -7.43 -6.54
N LYS A 104 -5.35 -8.70 -6.26
CA LYS A 104 -4.31 -9.49 -6.92
C LYS A 104 -4.87 -10.27 -8.10
#